data_AF-A0A2G5UAG7-F1
#
_entry.id   AF-A0A2G5UAG7-F1
#
_cell.length_a   1.000
_cell.length_b   1.000
_cell.length_c   1.000
_cell.angle_alpha   90.00
_cell.angle_beta   90.00
_cell.angle_gamma   90.00
#
_symmetry.space_group_name_H-M   'P 1'
#
loop_
_entity.id
_entity.type
_entity.pdbx_description
1 polymer ?
#
loop_
_entity_poly.entity_id
_entity_poly.type
_entity_poly.pdbx_seq_one_letter_code
_entity_poly.pdbx_strand_id
1 'polypeptide(L)'
;MINGAQNRKSELLRYALLRRDDLKLVFHKAEFDSKSVFEVLIYGYFYREIHLDDGNGWIFELIHRNQIRTDDTKDDVISFRVDNETSAKKWSAAFADKLEMDPTFKP
;
A
#
# COMPACT_ATOMS: atom_id res chain seq x y z
N MET A 1 -19.37 27.20 -4.84
CA MET A 1 -18.81 25.88 -5.19
C MET A 1 -18.13 25.32 -3.96
N ILE A 2 -18.57 24.16 -3.48
CA ILE A 2 -18.19 23.59 -2.18
C ILE A 2 -16.83 22.92 -2.30
N ASN A 3 -16.02 23.11 -1.25
CA ASN A 3 -14.64 22.68 -1.06
C ASN A 3 -14.38 21.19 -1.32
N GLY A 4 -13.23 20.92 -1.93
CA GLY A 4 -12.52 19.66 -1.87
C GLY A 4 -11.03 19.93 -1.86
N ALA A 5 -10.54 20.58 -0.81
CA ALA A 5 -9.11 20.65 -0.55
C ALA A 5 -8.60 19.22 -0.35
N GLN A 6 -8.17 18.59 -1.44
CA GLN A 6 -7.23 17.47 -1.38
C GLN A 6 -6.01 18.01 -0.65
N ASN A 7 -5.98 17.74 0.64
CA ASN A 7 -4.85 17.95 1.51
C ASN A 7 -3.69 17.20 0.84
N ARG A 8 -2.85 17.91 0.06
CA ARG A 8 -1.63 17.37 -0.52
C ARG A 8 -0.70 17.07 0.65
N LYS A 9 -0.92 15.96 1.34
CA LYS A 9 0.10 15.34 2.17
C LYS A 9 1.26 15.10 1.20
N SER A 10 2.33 15.86 1.37
CA SER A 10 3.57 15.62 0.65
C SER A 10 3.94 14.15 0.84
N GLU A 11 4.05 13.39 -0.25
CA GLU A 11 4.54 12.03 -0.19
C GLU A 11 5.92 12.01 0.49
N LEU A 12 6.16 10.99 1.30
CA LEU A 12 7.42 10.83 2.02
C LEU A 12 8.14 9.61 1.47
N LEU A 13 9.35 9.82 0.92
CA LEU A 13 10.18 8.72 0.45
C LEU A 13 10.61 7.84 1.63
N ARG A 14 10.45 6.53 1.49
CA ARG A 14 10.76 5.53 2.51
C ARG A 14 11.38 4.30 1.87
N TYR A 15 12.24 3.62 2.63
CA TYR A 15 12.68 2.28 2.28
C TYR A 15 11.64 1.28 2.79
N ALA A 16 11.00 0.57 1.87
CA ALA A 16 9.95 -0.39 2.18
C ALA A 16 10.44 -1.82 1.97
N LEU A 17 10.03 -2.72 2.86
CA LEU A 17 10.35 -4.15 2.80
C LEU A 17 9.08 -4.96 3.08
N LEU A 18 8.80 -5.93 2.20
CA LEU A 18 7.87 -7.01 2.51
C LEU A 18 8.65 -8.16 3.14
N ARG A 19 8.50 -8.35 4.45
CA ARG A 19 9.05 -9.49 5.18
C ARG A 19 8.16 -10.70 4.96
N ARG A 20 8.63 -11.62 4.11
CA ARG A 20 7.84 -12.77 3.64
C ARG A 20 7.59 -13.82 4.72
N ASP A 21 8.48 -13.95 5.69
CA ASP A 21 8.41 -14.99 6.73
C ASP A 21 7.28 -14.76 7.73
N ASP A 22 6.97 -13.49 8.04
CA ASP A 22 5.92 -13.10 8.98
C ASP A 22 4.83 -12.21 8.37
N LEU A 23 4.82 -12.10 7.03
CA LEU A 23 3.87 -11.29 6.25
C LEU A 23 3.70 -9.88 6.79
N LYS A 24 4.83 -9.19 7.00
CA LYS A 24 4.83 -7.80 7.45
C LYS A 24 5.29 -6.85 6.37
N LEU A 25 4.56 -5.76 6.21
CA LEU A 25 5.02 -4.60 5.46
C LEU A 25 5.71 -3.63 6.41
N VAL A 26 6.96 -3.31 6.14
CA VAL A 26 7.80 -2.47 7.00
C VAL A 26 8.34 -1.29 6.22
N PHE A 27 8.32 -0.11 6.81
CA PHE A 27 8.94 1.10 6.26
C PHE A 27 9.98 1.64 7.21
N HIS A 28 11.11 2.07 6.65
CA HIS A 28 12.23 2.71 7.31
C HIS A 28 12.49 4.09 6.69
N LYS A 29 13.19 4.98 7.41
CA LYS A 29 13.62 6.25 6.80
C LYS A 29 14.73 6.01 5.76
N ALA A 30 15.62 5.05 6.02
CA ALA A 30 16.67 4.60 5.12
C ALA A 30 16.89 3.08 5.21
N GLU A 31 17.60 2.51 4.24
CA GLU A 31 17.84 1.05 4.08
C GLU A 31 18.49 0.37 5.29
N PHE A 32 19.43 1.05 5.96
CA PHE A 32 20.20 0.48 7.08
C PHE A 32 19.67 0.87 8.47
N ASP A 33 18.51 1.54 8.53
CA ASP A 33 17.93 1.92 9.81
C ASP A 33 17.35 0.70 10.54
N SER A 34 17.80 0.47 11.78
CA SER A 34 17.30 -0.63 12.61
C SER A 34 15.88 -0.44 13.14
N LYS A 35 15.41 0.82 13.22
CA LYS A 35 14.07 1.16 13.71
C LYS A 35 13.13 1.47 12.55
N SER A 36 12.04 0.70 12.46
CA SER A 36 10.96 0.99 11.53
C SER A 36 10.20 2.26 11.92
N VAL A 37 9.73 3.01 10.93
CA VAL A 37 8.79 4.12 11.13
C VAL A 37 7.34 3.67 11.04
N PHE A 38 7.11 2.54 10.36
CA PHE A 38 5.81 1.89 10.25
C PHE A 38 6.04 0.40 10.02
N GLU A 39 5.23 -0.43 10.67
CA GLU A 39 5.24 -1.88 10.54
C GLU A 39 3.83 -2.40 10.76
N VAL A 40 3.38 -3.28 9.88
CA VAL A 40 2.03 -3.85 9.95
C VAL A 40 2.01 -5.28 9.45
N LEU A 41 1.23 -6.13 10.12
CA LEU A 41 0.91 -7.48 9.66
C LEU A 41 -0.19 -7.38 8.60
N ILE A 42 0.09 -7.85 7.38
CA ILE A 42 -0.82 -7.69 6.23
C ILE A 42 -1.62 -8.97 5.92
N TYR A 43 -1.67 -9.92 6.85
CA TYR A 43 -2.49 -11.12 6.70
C TYR A 43 -3.98 -10.75 6.59
N GLY A 44 -4.65 -11.27 5.56
CA GLY A 44 -6.07 -10.99 5.30
C GLY A 44 -6.37 -9.63 4.65
N TYR A 45 -5.33 -8.85 4.30
CA TYR A 45 -5.51 -7.66 3.46
C TYR A 45 -5.75 -8.08 1.99
N PHE A 46 -6.57 -7.31 1.29
CA PHE A 46 -6.63 -7.31 -0.17
C PHE A 46 -5.62 -6.31 -0.73
N TYR A 47 -5.12 -6.53 -1.94
CA TYR A 47 -4.28 -5.54 -2.63
C TYR A 47 -4.95 -4.99 -3.89
N ARG A 48 -4.64 -3.73 -4.22
CA ARG A 48 -4.96 -3.06 -5.48
C ARG A 48 -3.69 -2.49 -6.09
N GLU A 49 -3.67 -2.42 -7.41
CA GLU A 49 -2.59 -1.81 -8.18
C GLU A 49 -3.20 -0.76 -9.12
N ILE A 50 -2.76 0.49 -8.99
CA ILE A 50 -3.22 1.60 -9.82
C ILE A 50 -2.00 2.10 -10.61
N HIS A 51 -2.04 1.92 -11.93
CA HIS A 51 -1.00 2.43 -12.81
C HIS A 51 -1.20 3.93 -12.97
N LEU A 52 -0.17 4.72 -12.65
CA LEU A 52 -0.21 6.15 -12.87
C LEU A 52 0.22 6.47 -14.30
N ASP A 53 -0.48 7.42 -14.90
CA ASP A 53 -0.10 7.96 -16.20
C ASP A 53 1.27 8.67 -16.15
N ASP A 54 1.87 8.86 -17.32
CA ASP A 54 3.13 9.59 -17.53
C ASP A 54 4.37 8.97 -16.86
N GLY A 55 4.37 7.66 -16.62
CA GLY A 55 5.53 6.95 -16.08
C GLY A 55 5.83 7.27 -14.61
N ASN A 56 4.86 7.86 -13.89
CA ASN A 56 4.97 8.20 -12.47
C ASN A 56 4.89 6.98 -11.52
N GLY A 57 5.02 5.77 -12.06
CA GLY A 57 5.01 4.55 -11.29
C GLY A 57 3.61 4.03 -10.99
N TRP A 58 3.56 3.19 -9.95
CA TRP A 58 2.40 2.38 -9.59
C TRP A 58 2.04 2.70 -8.15
N ILE A 59 0.77 2.92 -7.86
CA ILE A 59 0.26 2.98 -6.48
C ILE A 59 -0.22 1.60 -6.10
N PHE A 60 0.27 1.12 -4.95
CA PHE A 60 -0.23 -0.06 -4.29
C PHE A 60 -1.10 0.37 -3.11
N GLU A 61 -2.31 -0.18 -3.03
CA GLU A 61 -3.16 -0.07 -1.86
C GLU A 61 -3.34 -1.44 -1.22
N LEU A 62 -3.10 -1.53 0.09
CA LEU A 62 -3.48 -2.68 0.90
C LEU A 62 -4.68 -2.31 1.75
N ILE A 63 -5.73 -3.12 1.67
CA ILE A 63 -7.03 -2.82 2.24
C ILE A 63 -7.43 -3.94 3.19
N HIS A 64 -7.57 -3.61 4.47
CA HIS A 64 -8.18 -4.49 5.45
C HIS A 64 -9.63 -4.08 5.64
N ARG A 65 -10.52 -4.94 5.16
CA ARG A 65 -11.97 -4.73 5.28
C ARG A 65 -12.38 -4.97 6.72
N ASN A 66 -12.98 -3.95 7.32
CA ASN A 66 -13.57 -4.12 8.64
C ASN A 66 -14.83 -5.00 8.50
N GLN A 67 -14.78 -6.18 9.12
CA GLN A 67 -15.86 -7.17 9.05
C GLN A 67 -17.09 -6.75 9.87
N ILE A 68 -16.91 -5.82 10.80
CA ILE A 68 -17.99 -5.21 11.59
C ILE A 68 -18.49 -4.00 10.82
N ARG A 69 -19.70 -4.12 10.24
CA ARG A 69 -20.37 -3.02 9.55
C ARG A 69 -21.18 -2.20 10.56
N THR A 70 -20.49 -1.38 11.33
CA THR A 70 -21.12 -0.24 12.02
C THR A 70 -21.00 0.99 11.12
N ASP A 71 -21.95 1.92 11.20
CA ASP A 71 -22.01 3.10 10.31
C ASP A 71 -20.74 3.97 10.34
N ASP A 72 -19.87 3.80 11.34
CA ASP A 72 -18.65 4.59 11.56
C ASP A 72 -17.32 3.87 11.26
N THR A 73 -17.33 2.59 10.90
CA THR A 73 -16.09 1.82 10.65
C THR A 73 -15.65 1.94 9.19
N LYS A 74 -14.60 2.74 8.94
CA LYS A 74 -13.92 2.82 7.64
C LYS A 74 -12.91 1.68 7.48
N ASP A 75 -12.72 1.21 6.25
CA ASP A 75 -11.65 0.25 5.94
C ASP A 75 -10.28 0.85 6.27
N ASP A 76 -9.36 0.02 6.76
CA ASP A 76 -7.97 0.42 6.92
C ASP A 76 -7.26 0.29 5.57
N VAL A 77 -6.65 1.38 5.11
CA VAL A 77 -6.00 1.46 3.81
C VAL A 77 -4.59 1.99 3.96
N ILE A 78 -3.63 1.19 3.52
CA ILE A 78 -2.23 1.57 3.40
C ILE A 78 -1.94 1.81 1.93
N SER A 79 -1.52 3.02 1.57
CA SER A 79 -1.22 3.38 0.19
C SER A 79 0.22 3.87 0.07
N PHE A 80 0.94 3.38 -0.94
CA PHE A 80 2.29 3.82 -1.25
C PHE A 80 2.58 3.72 -2.75
N ARG A 81 3.51 4.56 -3.23
CA ARG A 81 3.91 4.60 -4.63
C ARG A 81 5.27 3.95 -4.84
N VAL A 82 5.41 3.23 -5.93
CA VAL A 82 6.67 2.72 -6.45
C VAL A 82 6.89 3.33 -7.83
N ASP A 83 7.83 4.27 -7.93
CA ASP A 83 8.10 5.08 -9.12
C ASP A 83 8.85 4.31 -10.22
N ASN A 84 9.67 3.32 -9.87
CA ASN A 84 10.40 2.50 -10.82
C ASN A 84 9.58 1.28 -11.31
N GLU A 85 9.34 1.18 -12.62
CA GLU A 85 8.52 0.12 -13.23
C GLU A 85 9.02 -1.30 -12.92
N THR A 86 10.34 -1.53 -12.96
CA THR A 86 10.90 -2.87 -12.68
C THR A 86 10.68 -3.25 -11.22
N SER A 87 10.80 -2.28 -10.30
CA SER A 87 10.55 -2.48 -8.88
C SER A 87 9.05 -2.69 -8.62
N ALA A 88 8.18 -1.93 -9.29
CA ALA A 88 6.73 -2.08 -9.18
C ALA A 88 6.27 -3.49 -9.58
N LYS A 89 6.79 -4.04 -10.69
CA LYS A 89 6.52 -5.43 -11.10
C LYS A 89 6.95 -6.46 -10.04
N LYS A 90 8.06 -6.21 -9.33
CA LYS A 90 8.50 -7.08 -8.22
C LYS A 90 7.56 -7.00 -7.02
N TRP A 91 7.05 -5.80 -6.70
CA TRP A 91 6.04 -5.61 -5.67
C TRP A 91 4.73 -6.32 -6.00
N SER A 92 4.24 -6.15 -7.23
CA SER A 92 3.06 -6.86 -7.75
C SER A 92 3.19 -8.37 -7.60
N ALA A 93 4.28 -8.97 -8.09
CA ALA A 93 4.53 -10.40 -7.96
C ALA A 93 4.60 -10.86 -6.49
N ALA A 94 5.19 -10.04 -5.60
CA ALA A 94 5.31 -10.37 -4.19
C ALA A 94 3.96 -10.31 -3.44
N PHE A 95 3.06 -9.40 -3.83
CA PHE A 95 1.71 -9.35 -3.28
C PHE A 95 0.82 -10.45 -3.83
N ALA A 96 0.84 -10.71 -5.14
CA ALA A 96 0.07 -11.79 -5.75
C ALA A 96 0.42 -13.18 -5.20
N ASP A 97 1.64 -13.38 -4.69
CA ASP A 97 2.07 -14.63 -4.04
C ASP A 97 1.41 -14.86 -2.67
N LYS A 98 1.00 -13.81 -1.96
CA LYS A 98 0.60 -13.87 -0.54
C LYS A 98 -0.76 -13.26 -0.22
N LEU A 99 -1.29 -12.41 -1.09
CA LEU A 99 -2.51 -11.64 -0.89
C LEU A 99 -3.48 -11.87 -2.05
N GLU A 100 -4.75 -11.68 -1.78
CA GLU A 100 -5.78 -11.68 -2.81
C GLU A 100 -5.94 -10.27 -3.38
N MET A 101 -6.08 -10.17 -4.70
CA MET A 101 -6.45 -8.91 -5.34
C MET A 101 -7.86 -8.53 -4.92
N ASP A 102 -8.11 -7.25 -4.65
CA ASP A 102 -9.45 -6.80 -4.25
C ASP A 102 -10.48 -7.11 -5.35
N PRO A 103 -11.47 -7.98 -5.09
CA PRO A 103 -12.44 -8.39 -6.10
C PRO A 103 -13.43 -7.29 -6.49
N THR A 104 -13.49 -6.19 -5.73
CA THR A 104 -14.33 -5.04 -6.00
C THR A 104 -13.60 -3.95 -6.78
N PHE A 105 -12.28 -4.08 -6.91
CA PHE A 105 -11.47 -3.13 -7.65
C PHE A 105 -11.66 -3.32 -9.15
N LYS A 106 -11.93 -2.21 -9.83
CA LYS A 106 -11.92 -2.12 -11.29
C LYS A 106 -10.81 -1.13 -11.64
N PRO A 107 -9.71 -1.58 -12.27
CA PRO A 107 -8.60 -0.72 -12.64
C PRO A 107 -9.01 0.37 -13.62
#